data_AF-A0A8T3ZJS7-F1
#
_entry.id   AF-A0A8T3ZJS7-F1
#
_cell.length_a   1.000
_cell.length_b   1.000
_cell.length_c   1.000
_cell.angle_alpha   90.00
_cell.angle_beta   90.00
_cell.angle_gamma   90.00
#
_symmetry.space_group_name_H-M   'P 1'
#
loop_
_entity.id
_entity.type
_entity.pdbx_description
1 polymer ?
#
loop_
_entity_poly.entity_id
_entity_poly.type
_entity_poly.pdbx_seq_one_letter_code
_entity_poly.pdbx_strand_id
1 'polypeptide(L)' 'MADISIGVGLVAVGASLAFGLSAIASGIAEKSIGTAAVGAMAEKEELFGKGLILTVIPETLVIFGLVIAILLMGMAK' A
#
# COMPACT_ATOMS: atom_id res chain seq x y z
N MET A 1 -5.15 21.27 -26.40
CA MET A 1 -4.67 20.83 -25.08
C MET A 1 -5.87 20.86 -24.17
N ALA A 2 -6.20 19.75 -23.50
CA ALA A 2 -7.34 19.71 -22.59
C ALA A 2 -7.14 20.77 -21.50
N ASP A 3 -8.14 21.64 -21.30
CA ASP A 3 -8.22 22.52 -20.13
C ASP A 3 -8.38 21.62 -18.90
N ILE A 4 -7.26 21.20 -18.31
CA ILE A 4 -7.26 20.53 -17.02
C ILE A 4 -7.68 21.58 -16.01
N SER A 5 -8.93 21.53 -15.58
CA SER A 5 -9.41 22.31 -14.46
C SER A 5 -8.46 22.13 -13.28
N ILE A 6 -8.09 23.23 -12.62
CA ILE A 6 -7.28 23.22 -11.39
C ILE A 6 -7.88 22.26 -10.36
N GLY A 7 -9.21 22.10 -10.34
CA GLY A 7 -9.91 21.13 -9.50
C GLY A 7 -9.51 19.69 -9.79
N VAL A 8 -9.47 19.29 -11.07
CA VAL A 8 -9.03 17.94 -11.48
C VAL A 8 -7.55 17.72 -11.12
N GLY A 9 -6.71 18.75 -11.30
CA GLY A 9 -5.29 18.70 -10.91
C GLY A 9 -5.10 18.48 -9.40
N LEU A 10 -5.84 19.19 -8.56
CA LEU A 10 -5.82 19.01 -7.11
C LEU A 10 -6.29 17.62 -6.68
N VAL A 11 -7.33 17.07 -7.33
CA VAL A 11 -7.81 15.72 -7.05
C VAL A 11 -6.75 14.67 -7.41
N ALA A 12 -6.04 14.84 -8.53
CA ALA A 12 -4.96 13.92 -8.91
C ALA A 12 -3.79 13.94 -7.90
N VAL A 13 -3.44 15.11 -7.36
CA VAL A 13 -2.46 15.22 -6.27
C VAL A 13 -2.97 14.49 -5.01
N GLY A 14 -4.23 14.70 -4.64
CA GLY A 14 -4.84 13.99 -3.50
C GLY A 14 -4.84 12.47 -3.66
N ALA A 15 -5.19 11.98 -4.86
CA ALA A 15 -5.20 10.55 -5.18
C ALA A 15 -3.79 9.93 -5.11
N SER A 16 -2.79 10.60 -5.68
CA SER A 16 -1.39 10.12 -5.62
C SER A 16 -0.83 10.11 -4.20
N LEU A 17 -1.17 11.10 -3.36
CA LEU A 17 -0.79 11.11 -1.95
C LEU A 17 -1.47 9.99 -1.15
N ALA A 18 -2.77 9.75 -1.36
CA ALA A 18 -3.50 8.69 -0.66
C ALA A 18 -2.90 7.30 -0.95
N PHE A 19 -2.59 7.00 -2.21
CA PHE A 19 -1.94 5.74 -2.58
C PHE A 19 -0.48 5.71 -2.12
N GLY A 20 0.30 6.76 -2.41
CA GLY A 20 1.74 6.79 -2.16
C GLY A 20 2.10 6.68 -0.67
N LEU A 21 1.39 7.41 0.19
CA LEU A 21 1.63 7.34 1.64
C LEU A 21 1.24 5.98 2.21
N SER A 22 0.16 5.38 1.70
CA SER A 22 -0.25 4.04 2.12
C SER A 22 0.75 2.96 1.70
N ALA A 23 1.28 3.06 0.48
CA ALA A 23 2.32 2.17 -0.02
C ALA A 23 3.61 2.25 0.81
N ILE A 24 4.04 3.46 1.18
CA ILE A 24 5.20 3.67 2.06
C ILE A 24 4.96 3.07 3.44
N ALA A 25 3.77 3.30 4.03
CA ALA A 25 3.42 2.77 5.34
C ALA A 25 3.40 1.22 5.35
N SER A 26 2.85 0.59 4.30
CA SER A 26 2.89 -0.86 4.13
C SER A 26 4.31 -1.39 4.07
N GLY A 27 5.16 -0.82 3.20
CA GLY A 27 6.55 -1.26 3.07
C GLY A 27 7.36 -1.14 4.36
N ILE A 28 7.09 -0.14 5.20
CA ILE A 28 7.71 -0.01 6.53
C ILE A 28 7.26 -1.14 7.46
N ALA A 29 5.97 -1.50 7.45
CA ALA A 29 5.44 -2.60 8.24
C ALA A 29 6.01 -3.95 7.75
N GLU A 30 6.01 -4.18 6.44
CA GLU A 30 6.56 -5.38 5.81
C GLU A 30 8.05 -5.55 6.08
N LYS A 31 8.83 -4.47 6.12
CA LYS A 31 10.24 -4.55 6.50
C LYS A 31 10.42 -5.24 7.86
N SER A 32 9.65 -4.83 8.86
CA SER A 32 9.76 -5.41 10.20
C SER A 32 9.26 -6.85 10.27
N ILE A 33 8.13 -7.14 9.59
CA ILE A 33 7.53 -8.47 9.61
C ILE A 33 8.40 -9.45 8.80
N GLY A 34 8.89 -9.04 7.64
CA GLY A 34 9.76 -9.83 6.77
C GLY A 34 11.06 -10.23 7.45
N THR A 35 11.74 -9.30 8.14
CA THR A 35 12.97 -9.65 8.87
C THR A 35 12.69 -10.63 10.01
N ALA A 36 11.58 -10.48 10.72
CA ALA A 36 11.19 -11.39 11.80
C ALA A 36 10.81 -12.78 11.25
N ALA A 37 10.07 -12.83 10.13
CA ALA A 37 9.69 -14.06 9.46
C ALA A 37 10.92 -14.82 8.97
N VAL A 38 11.86 -14.15 8.28
CA VAL A 38 13.10 -14.78 7.80
C VAL A 38 13.96 -15.29 8.96
N GLY A 39 14.09 -14.52 10.04
CA GLY A 39 14.80 -14.97 11.23
C GLY A 39 14.18 -16.21 11.87
N ALA A 40 12.84 -16.26 11.96
CA ALA A 40 12.13 -17.43 12.50
C ALA A 40 12.26 -18.67 11.60
N MET A 41 12.24 -18.48 10.28
CA MET A 41 12.42 -19.57 9.32
C MET A 41 13.82 -20.16 9.33
N ALA A 42 14.84 -19.33 9.60
CA ALA A 42 16.22 -19.80 9.74
C ALA A 42 16.39 -20.78 10.91
N GLU A 43 15.58 -20.65 11.97
CA GLU A 43 15.57 -21.58 13.10
C GLU A 43 14.61 -22.77 12.85
N LYS A 44 13.45 -22.51 12.24
CA LYS A 44 12.39 -23.51 11.99
C LYS A 44 11.70 -23.26 10.65
N GLU A 45 12.05 -24.05 9.64
CA GLU A 45 11.48 -23.93 8.28
C GLU A 45 9.95 -24.10 8.23
N GLU A 46 9.37 -24.90 9.12
CA GLU A 46 7.91 -25.10 9.24
C GLU A 46 7.14 -23.79 9.53
N LEU A 47 7.82 -22.75 9.99
CA LEU A 47 7.22 -21.44 10.23
C LEU A 47 7.02 -20.60 8.96
N PHE A 48 7.49 -21.05 7.79
CA PHE A 48 7.36 -20.33 6.51
C PHE A 48 5.92 -19.91 6.22
N GLY A 49 4.96 -20.84 6.33
CA GLY A 49 3.55 -20.55 6.02
C GLY A 49 2.96 -19.47 6.93
N LYS A 50 3.30 -19.48 8.23
CA LYS A 50 2.87 -18.44 9.17
C LYS A 50 3.55 -17.11 8.88
N GLY A 51 4.84 -17.12 8.58
CA GLY A 51 5.59 -15.92 8.21
C GLY A 51 5.01 -15.25 6.96
N LEU A 52 4.67 -16.03 5.93
CA LEU A 52 4.06 -15.52 4.70
C LEU A 52 2.70 -14.85 4.95
N ILE A 53 1.82 -15.48 5.74
CA ILE A 53 0.50 -14.93 6.08
C ILE A 53 0.65 -13.60 6.82
N LEU A 54 1.57 -13.51 7.78
CA LEU A 54 1.80 -12.28 8.54
C LEU A 54 2.34 -11.15 7.66
N THR A 55 3.21 -11.45 6.69
CA THR A 55 3.76 -10.45 5.75
C THR A 55 2.70 -9.90 4.79
N VAL A 56 1.66 -10.68 4.47
CA VAL A 56 0.57 -10.22 3.58
C VAL A 56 -0.42 -9.25 4.24
N ILE A 57 -0.52 -9.23 5.58
CA ILE A 57 -1.48 -8.38 6.29
C ILE A 57 -1.28 -6.88 5.97
N PRO A 58 -0.06 -6.31 6.02
CA PRO A 58 0.21 -4.92 5.62
C PRO A 58 -0.30 -4.54 4.23
N GLU A 59 -0.29 -5.47 3.27
CA GLU A 59 -0.67 -5.18 1.88
C GLU A 59 -2.12 -4.72 1.73
N THR A 60 -2.97 -5.06 2.71
CA THR A 60 -4.34 -4.52 2.79
C THR A 60 -4.38 -2.99 2.90
N LEU A 61 -3.38 -2.37 3.53
CA LEU A 61 -3.25 -0.91 3.61
C LEU A 61 -3.05 -0.31 2.21
N VAL A 62 -2.17 -0.91 1.40
CA VAL A 62 -1.91 -0.46 0.03
C VAL A 62 -3.18 -0.55 -0.80
N ILE A 63 -3.92 -1.65 -0.68
CA ILE A 63 -5.19 -1.86 -1.38
C ILE A 63 -6.19 -0.77 -0.99
N PHE A 64 -6.33 -0.42 0.28
CA PHE A 64 -7.22 0.68 0.70
C PHE A 64 -6.80 2.03 0.12
N GLY A 65 -5.50 2.34 0.13
CA GLY A 65 -4.97 3.56 -0.48
C GLY A 65 -5.24 3.64 -1.99
N LEU A 66 -5.09 2.51 -2.68
CA LEU A 66 -5.37 2.38 -4.11
C LEU A 66 -6.86 2.57 -4.42
N VAL A 67 -7.75 1.93 -3.65
CA VAL A 67 -9.20 2.07 -3.82
C VAL A 67 -9.61 3.54 -3.64
N ILE A 68 -9.11 4.22 -2.61
CA ILE A 68 -9.40 5.64 -2.39
C ILE A 68 -8.92 6.49 -3.57
N ALA A 69 -7.70 6.24 -4.07
CA ALA A 69 -7.16 6.96 -5.22
C ALA A 69 -8.04 6.79 -6.48
N ILE A 70 -8.51 5.56 -6.74
CA ILE A 70 -9.41 5.27 -7.86
C ILE A 70 -10.76 5.97 -7.68
N LEU A 71 -11.33 5.95 -6.47
CA LEU A 71 -12.60 6.62 -6.17
C LEU A 71 -12.49 8.14 -6.38
N LEU A 72 -11.42 8.76 -5.88
CA LEU A 72 -11.16 10.19 -6.09
C LEU A 72 -11.07 10.53 -7.58
N MET A 73 -10.33 9.74 -8.36
CA MET A 73 -10.22 9.94 -9.80
C MET A 73 -11.53 9.70 -10.55
N GLY A 74 -12.36 8.76 -10.11
CA GLY A 74 -13.68 8.51 -10.70
C GLY A 74 -14.70 9.64 -10.41
N MET A 75 -14.50 10.38 -9.33
CA MET A 75 -15.30 11.56 -8.97
C MET A 75 -14.81 12.85 -9.62
N ALA A 76 -13.55 12.90 -10.07
CA ALA A 76 -13.00 14.02 -10.82
C ALA A 76 -13.62 14.07 -12.22
N LYS A 77 -14.60 14.96 -12.40
CA LYS A 77 -15.22 15.28 -13.68
C LYS A 77 -15.06 16.77 -13.96
#